data_AF-A0A5K1HTZ9-F1
#
_entry.id   AF-A0A5K1HTZ9-F1
#
_cell.length_a   1.000
_cell.length_b   1.000
_cell.length_c   1.000
_cell.angle_alpha   90.00
_cell.angle_beta   90.00
_cell.angle_gamma   90.00
#
_symmetry.space_group_name_H-M   'P 1'
#
loop_
_entity.id
_entity.type
_entity.pdbx_description
1 polymer ?
#
loop_
_entity_poly.entity_id
_entity_poly.type
_entity_poly.pdbx_seq_one_letter_code
_entity_poly.pdbx_strand_id
1 'polypeptide(L)'
;MLNHHLAGLLGLGSLSWAGHQVHVSLPINQFLNAGVDPKEIPLPHEFILNRDLLAQLYPSFAEGATPFFTLNWSKYAEFLTFRG
;
A
#
# COMPACT_ATOMS: atom_id res chain seq x y z
N MET A 1 9.44 13.66 26.58
CA MET A 1 10.12 12.42 26.12
C MET A 1 9.13 11.34 25.70
N LEU A 2 8.31 10.77 26.61
CA LEU A 2 7.45 9.62 26.29
C LEU A 2 6.51 9.84 25.09
N ASN A 3 5.77 10.96 25.04
CA ASN A 3 4.84 11.24 23.93
C ASN A 3 5.51 11.29 22.56
N HIS A 4 6.73 11.81 22.49
CA HIS A 4 7.46 11.95 21.22
C HIS A 4 7.96 10.58 20.73
N HIS A 5 8.38 9.70 21.65
CA HIS A 5 8.77 8.34 21.28
C HIS A 5 7.56 7.50 20.88
N LEU A 6 6.46 7.57 21.64
CA LEU A 6 5.28 6.76 21.35
C LEU A 6 4.57 7.24 20.07
N ALA A 7 4.20 8.52 19.99
CA ALA A 7 3.46 9.03 18.83
C ALA A 7 4.37 9.31 17.63
N GLY A 8 5.56 9.88 17.87
CA GLY A 8 6.51 10.22 16.80
C GLY A 8 7.29 9.01 16.33
N LEU A 9 8.23 8.53 17.15
CA LEU A 9 9.17 7.47 16.74
C LEU A 9 8.45 6.17 16.36
N LEU A 10 7.56 5.66 17.22
CA LEU A 10 6.85 4.41 16.97
C LEU A 10 5.61 4.61 16.09
N GLY A 11 4.79 5.62 16.40
CA GLY A 11 3.58 5.93 15.65
C GLY A 11 3.85 6.33 14.19
N LEU A 12 4.58 7.43 13.96
CA LEU A 12 4.89 7.87 12.59
C LEU A 12 5.82 6.90 11.86
N GLY A 13 6.73 6.23 12.58
CA GLY A 13 7.60 5.19 12.00
C GLY A 13 6.79 4.01 11.45
N SER A 14 5.88 3.47 12.24
CA SER A 14 5.00 2.37 11.81
C SER A 14 4.04 2.78 10.70
N LEU A 15 3.45 3.98 10.78
CA LEU A 15 2.57 4.51 9.74
C LEU A 15 3.30 4.71 8.41
N SER A 16 4.50 5.29 8.44
CA SER A 16 5.32 5.52 7.24
C SER A 16 5.75 4.19 6.61
N TRP A 17 6.11 3.21 7.44
CA TRP A 17 6.46 1.87 6.97
C TRP A 17 5.28 1.14 6.36
N ALA A 18 4.09 1.23 6.96
CA ALA A 18 2.86 0.68 6.37
C ALA A 18 2.56 1.33 5.01
N GLY A 19 2.74 2.65 4.88
CA GLY A 19 2.63 3.35 3.59
C GLY A 19 3.62 2.82 2.55
N HIS A 20 4.89 2.61 2.93
CA HIS A 20 5.88 1.99 2.05
C HIS A 20 5.47 0.57 1.62
N GLN A 21 5.01 -0.26 2.55
CA GLN A 21 4.57 -1.62 2.24
C GLN A 21 3.40 -1.62 1.25
N VAL A 22 2.39 -0.79 1.48
CA VAL A 22 1.18 -0.72 0.64
C VAL A 22 1.47 -0.19 -0.76
N HIS A 23 2.28 0.87 -0.87
CA HIS A 23 2.48 1.57 -2.14
C HIS A 23 3.69 1.08 -2.96
N VAL A 24 4.62 0.34 -2.35
CA VAL A 24 5.86 -0.10 -3.01
C VAL A 24 6.04 -1.61 -2.91
N SER A 25 6.12 -2.16 -1.69
CA SER A 25 6.49 -3.56 -1.52
C SER A 25 5.41 -4.53 -2.03
N LEU A 26 4.13 -4.26 -1.76
CA LEU A 26 3.02 -5.11 -2.16
C LEU A 26 2.89 -5.23 -3.70
N PRO A 27 2.83 -4.13 -4.47
CA PRO A 27 2.76 -4.21 -5.94
C PRO A 27 3.92 -5.01 -6.56
N ILE A 28 5.14 -4.75 -6.11
CA ILE A 28 6.34 -5.44 -6.62
C ILE A 28 6.28 -6.93 -6.30
N ASN A 29 5.96 -7.28 -5.05
CA ASN A 29 5.86 -8.68 -4.65
C ASN A 29 4.74 -9.41 -5.40
N GLN A 30 3.66 -8.74 -5.78
CA GLN A 30 2.61 -9.37 -6.57
C GLN A 30 3.11 -9.80 -7.96
N PHE A 31 3.91 -8.97 -8.62
CA PHE A 31 4.56 -9.34 -9.89
C PHE A 31 5.62 -10.41 -9.73
N LEU A 32 6.47 -10.31 -8.69
CA LEU A 32 7.49 -11.32 -8.41
C LEU A 32 6.87 -12.69 -8.12
N ASN A 33 5.79 -12.74 -7.33
CA ASN A 33 5.05 -13.97 -7.04
C ASN A 33 4.35 -14.53 -8.28
N ALA A 34 4.03 -13.70 -9.28
CA ALA A 34 3.51 -14.12 -10.57
C ALA A 34 4.61 -14.58 -11.56
N GLY A 35 5.89 -14.49 -11.18
CA GLY A 35 7.02 -14.94 -11.98
C GLY A 35 7.46 -13.95 -13.08
N VAL A 36 7.09 -12.68 -12.97
CA VAL A 36 7.52 -11.63 -13.91
C VAL A 36 9.00 -11.32 -13.72
N ASP A 37 9.75 -11.16 -14.82
CA ASP A 37 11.16 -10.78 -14.75
C ASP A 37 11.30 -9.41 -14.08
N PRO A 38 12.20 -9.22 -13.10
CA PRO A 38 12.36 -7.95 -12.40
C PRO A 38 12.60 -6.73 -13.30
N LYS A 39 13.11 -6.91 -14.52
CA LYS A 39 13.32 -5.83 -15.49
C LYS A 39 12.03 -5.39 -16.19
N GLU A 40 11.01 -6.24 -16.21
CA GLU A 40 9.69 -5.95 -16.78
C GLU A 40 8.73 -5.36 -15.75
N ILE A 41 9.05 -5.45 -14.45
CA ILE A 41 8.24 -4.86 -13.39
C ILE A 41 8.38 -3.33 -13.45
N PRO A 42 7.25 -2.57 -13.46
CA PRO A 42 7.29 -1.12 -13.38
C PRO A 42 8.08 -0.64 -12.16
N LEU A 43 8.74 0.49 -12.29
CA LEU A 43 9.55 1.04 -11.21
C LEU A 43 8.64 1.52 -10.06
N PRO A 44 9.12 1.50 -8.80
CA PRO A 44 8.32 1.89 -7.63
C PRO A 44 7.58 3.23 -7.75
N HIS A 45 8.23 4.23 -8.35
CA HIS A 45 7.65 5.56 -8.51
C HIS A 45 6.53 5.60 -9.57
N GLU A 46 6.52 4.68 -10.53
CA GLU A 46 5.46 4.59 -11.54
C GLU A 46 4.14 4.16 -10.91
N PHE A 47 4.16 3.26 -9.92
CA PHE A 47 2.96 2.90 -9.14
C PHE A 47 2.40 4.06 -8.31
N ILE A 48 3.26 4.99 -7.86
CA ILE A 48 2.84 6.16 -7.07
C ILE A 48 2.21 7.22 -7.98
N LEU A 49 2.82 7.48 -9.14
CA LEU A 49 2.40 8.52 -10.06
C LEU A 49 1.22 8.09 -10.95
N ASN A 50 1.13 6.79 -11.26
CA ASN A 50 0.07 6.22 -12.07
C ASN A 50 -0.80 5.28 -11.24
N ARG A 51 -1.89 5.85 -10.70
CA ARG A 51 -2.90 5.11 -9.93
C ARG A 51 -3.51 3.94 -10.71
N ASP A 52 -3.58 4.02 -12.04
CA ASP A 52 -4.20 2.97 -12.85
C ASP A 52 -3.40 1.67 -12.81
N LEU A 53 -2.07 1.73 -12.61
CA LEU A 53 -1.24 0.55 -12.39
C LEU A 53 -1.59 -0.15 -11.06
N LEU A 54 -1.79 0.63 -9.99
CA LEU A 54 -2.23 0.08 -8.71
C LEU A 54 -3.66 -0.45 -8.78
N ALA A 55 -4.56 0.25 -9.46
CA ALA A 55 -5.96 -0.17 -9.61
C ALA A 55 -6.11 -1.49 -10.41
N GLN A 56 -5.17 -1.81 -11.29
CA GLN A 56 -5.12 -3.11 -11.98
C GLN A 56 -4.79 -4.26 -11.02
N LEU A 57 -3.97 -4.02 -10.00
CA LEU A 57 -3.60 -5.03 -8.99
C LEU A 57 -4.62 -5.11 -7.85
N TYR A 58 -5.12 -3.96 -7.43
CA TYR A 58 -6.04 -3.77 -6.30
C TYR A 58 -7.17 -2.82 -6.73
N PRO A 59 -8.29 -3.34 -7.27
CA PRO A 59 -9.41 -2.53 -7.79
C PRO A 59 -9.92 -1.45 -6.84
N SER A 60 -9.85 -1.69 -5.53
CA SER A 60 -10.21 -0.72 -4.49
C SER A 60 -9.44 0.62 -4.55
N PHE A 61 -8.25 0.67 -5.15
CA PHE A 61 -7.50 1.92 -5.35
C PHE A 61 -8.19 2.90 -6.31
N ALA A 62 -9.07 2.44 -7.20
CA ALA A 62 -9.84 3.32 -8.08
C ALA A 62 -10.79 4.23 -7.28
N GLU A 63 -11.28 3.76 -6.12
CA GLU A 63 -12.17 4.53 -5.22
C GLU A 63 -11.42 5.65 -4.46
N GLY A 64 -10.08 5.63 -4.49
CA GLY A 64 -9.23 6.61 -3.81
C GLY A 64 -9.41 6.61 -2.29
N ALA A 65 -9.34 7.79 -1.68
CA ALA A 65 -9.45 7.96 -0.24
C ALA A 65 -10.90 8.08 0.27
N THR A 66 -11.92 8.06 -0.61
CA THR A 66 -13.33 8.21 -0.23
C THR A 66 -13.78 7.16 0.80
N PRO A 67 -13.44 5.86 0.67
CA PRO A 67 -13.83 4.85 1.65
C PRO A 67 -13.21 5.09 3.04
N PHE A 68 -12.02 5.69 3.11
CA PHE A 68 -11.38 6.05 4.38
C PHE A 68 -12.20 7.09 5.15
N PHE A 69 -12.60 8.19 4.49
CA PHE A 69 -13.34 9.28 5.11
C PHE A 69 -14.82 8.97 5.38
N THR A 70 -15.41 8.02 4.64
CA THR A 70 -16.79 7.54 4.87
C THR A 70 -16.86 6.36 5.84
N LEU A 71 -15.72 5.91 6.38
CA LEU A 71 -15.59 4.75 7.26
C LEU A 71 -16.03 3.41 6.63
N ASN A 72 -16.08 3.33 5.29
CA ASN A 72 -16.35 2.10 4.56
C ASN A 72 -15.05 1.29 4.35
N TRP A 73 -14.41 0.90 5.46
CA TRP A 73 -13.07 0.31 5.43
C TRP A 73 -13.01 -1.13 4.88
N SER A 74 -14.15 -1.81 4.76
CA SER A 74 -14.20 -3.15 4.14
C SER A 74 -13.71 -3.15 2.69
N LYS A 75 -13.67 -1.99 2.03
CA LYS A 75 -13.13 -1.83 0.68
C LYS A 75 -11.63 -2.09 0.58
N TYR A 76 -10.87 -1.97 1.67
CA TYR A 76 -9.41 -2.15 1.67
C TYR A 76 -8.95 -3.60 1.90
N ALA A 77 -9.88 -4.56 1.96
CA ALA A 77 -9.59 -5.96 2.28
C ALA A 77 -8.70 -6.69 1.26
N GLU A 78 -8.45 -6.11 0.09
CA GLU A 78 -7.57 -6.67 -0.94
C GLU A 78 -6.08 -6.60 -0.55
N PHE A 79 -5.66 -5.51 0.10
CA PHE A 79 -4.27 -5.26 0.48
C PHE A 79 -4.06 -5.15 2.00
N LEU A 80 -5.11 -4.83 2.78
CA LEU A 80 -5.11 -4.94 4.24
C LEU A 80 -5.80 -6.25 4.64
N THR A 81 -5.09 -7.36 4.48
CA THR A 81 -5.63 -8.71 4.71
C THR A 81 -5.33 -9.22 6.13
N PHE A 82 -6.06 -10.27 6.55
CA PHE A 82 -5.82 -10.98 7.82
C PHE A 82 -5.75 -12.50 7.55
N ARG A 83 -4.82 -12.91 6.67
CA ARG A 83 -4.71 -14.31 6.20
C ARG A 83 -3.87 -15.21 7.11
N GLY A 84 -3.05 -14.65 8.01
CA GLY A 84 -2.12 -15.40 8.87
C GLY A 84 -0.69 -15.23 8.39
#